data_AF-A0A0A9X456-F1
#
_entry.id   AF-A0A0A9X456-F1
#
_cell.length_a   1.000
_cell.length_b   1.000
_cell.length_c   1.000
_cell.angle_alpha   90.00
_cell.angle_beta   90.00
_cell.angle_gamma   90.00
#
_symmetry.space_group_name_H-M   'P 1'
#
loop_
_entity.id
_entity.type
_entity.pdbx_description
1 polymer ?
#
loop_
_entity_poly.entity_id
_entity_poly.type
_entity_poly.pdbx_seq_one_letter_code
_entity_poly.pdbx_strand_id
1 'polypeptide(L)'
;FLYGICLSRTQRRYRNAKNRSLDRFIYSEIPGIGRLVRWWTRSMPLFLGGIDDRRPRRKLRKIELAVRNYGTFENFIAKSLAGFTFGVVLTYGLYFLFVFPLNFSFAGATLWCVIIGFISTLGLAFSEYFRSIALLSLPSFFSSKGRQALTTYAIILAVTGPGKNSLNNVRVLSDSIGCSQERVRKSLRDVFQLTKNPYAAIKQSLSVVIARIMEIAKKIEALTNTIKKNVLTMDDVLIAASESLGKVAALCQTKGRHPYDTCTKALKTTYDDCRVTLNCIFGGLCKSDDLANSMCNRFRKVESVCSLPSDPSNEISKRVHMKLSAFFRRLHNLMNFKLTKSHELHYELRKNRQVDVVNAVATDIRELTGSILYLFDSISVAVFLLLLLPLLQCNYIQKQILGSRVVRKQVYYVQPSSY
;
A
#
# COMPACT_ATOMS: atom_id res chain seq x y z
N PHE A 1 -69.03 -60.02 0.02
CA PHE A 1 -69.82 -58.79 -0.22
C PHE A 1 -70.23 -58.03 1.06
N LEU A 2 -70.52 -58.68 2.19
CA LEU A 2 -70.91 -58.00 3.43
C LEU A 2 -69.76 -57.32 4.21
N TYR A 3 -68.50 -57.74 4.03
CA TYR A 3 -67.33 -57.16 4.72
C TYR A 3 -66.89 -55.78 4.17
N GLY A 4 -67.06 -55.53 2.86
CA GLY A 4 -66.66 -54.26 2.22
C GLY A 4 -67.60 -53.07 2.52
N ILE A 5 -68.88 -53.35 2.77
CA ILE A 5 -69.87 -52.30 3.08
C ILE A 5 -69.68 -51.78 4.52
N CYS A 6 -69.27 -52.64 5.45
CA CYS A 6 -69.03 -52.28 6.85
C CYS A 6 -67.79 -51.40 7.00
N LEU A 7 -66.70 -51.71 6.28
CA LEU A 7 -65.46 -50.92 6.29
C LEU A 7 -65.67 -49.50 5.73
N SER A 8 -66.50 -49.35 4.68
CA SER A 8 -66.80 -48.02 4.13
C SER A 8 -67.59 -47.15 5.12
N ARG A 9 -68.51 -47.74 5.89
CA ARG A 9 -69.34 -47.03 6.87
C ARG A 9 -68.53 -46.62 8.11
N THR A 10 -67.64 -47.48 8.61
CA THR A 10 -66.73 -47.14 9.71
C THR A 10 -65.69 -46.10 9.30
N GLN A 11 -65.13 -46.18 8.09
CA GLN A 11 -64.18 -45.18 7.58
C GLN A 11 -64.85 -43.82 7.33
N ARG A 12 -66.12 -43.80 6.89
CA ARG A 12 -66.92 -42.57 6.76
C ARG A 12 -67.29 -41.97 8.11
N ARG A 13 -67.61 -42.81 9.11
CA ARG A 13 -67.84 -42.36 10.49
C ARG A 13 -66.57 -41.82 11.16
N TYR A 14 -65.42 -42.45 10.94
CA TYR A 14 -64.13 -41.98 11.46
C TYR A 14 -63.70 -40.65 10.83
N ARG A 15 -63.89 -40.50 9.51
CA ARG A 15 -63.61 -39.23 8.79
C ARG A 15 -64.55 -38.10 9.24
N ASN A 16 -65.82 -38.41 9.49
CA ASN A 16 -66.79 -37.44 10.02
C ASN A 16 -66.52 -37.09 11.49
N ALA A 17 -66.06 -38.04 12.31
CA ALA A 17 -65.66 -37.80 13.70
C ALA A 17 -64.39 -36.93 13.78
N LYS A 18 -63.40 -37.19 12.91
CA LYS A 18 -62.16 -36.40 12.79
C LYS A 18 -62.43 -34.97 12.30
N ASN A 19 -63.35 -34.77 11.37
CA ASN A 19 -63.75 -33.43 10.94
C ASN A 19 -64.51 -32.69 12.04
N ARG A 20 -65.40 -33.36 12.78
CA ARG A 20 -66.10 -32.78 13.94
C ARG A 20 -65.20 -32.48 15.14
N SER A 21 -64.06 -33.17 15.28
CA SER A 21 -63.06 -32.86 16.31
C SER A 21 -62.16 -31.72 15.87
N LEU A 22 -61.77 -31.66 14.60
CA LEU A 22 -61.00 -30.54 14.03
C LEU A 22 -61.81 -29.22 14.05
N ASP A 23 -63.09 -29.28 13.70
CA ASP A 23 -64.00 -28.14 13.80
C ASP A 23 -64.21 -27.70 15.26
N ARG A 24 -64.22 -28.62 16.23
CA ARG A 24 -64.28 -28.22 17.64
C ARG A 24 -62.96 -27.60 18.11
N PHE A 25 -61.82 -28.12 17.67
CA PHE A 25 -60.49 -27.64 18.05
C PHE A 25 -60.20 -26.23 17.50
N ILE A 26 -60.53 -25.98 16.22
CA ILE A 26 -60.36 -24.65 15.59
C ILE A 26 -61.24 -23.58 16.24
N TYR A 27 -62.40 -23.96 16.76
CA TYR A 27 -63.35 -23.01 17.37
C TYR A 27 -63.18 -22.82 18.89
N SER A 28 -62.47 -23.69 19.60
CA SER A 28 -62.32 -23.61 21.06
C SER A 28 -61.04 -22.90 21.54
N GLU A 29 -59.92 -22.96 20.80
CA GLU A 29 -58.63 -22.45 21.30
C GLU A 29 -58.36 -20.96 21.04
N ILE A 30 -59.03 -20.33 20.07
CA ILE A 30 -58.75 -18.92 19.71
C ILE A 30 -60.02 -18.06 19.91
N PRO A 31 -60.14 -17.34 21.04
CA PRO A 31 -61.30 -16.51 21.31
C PRO A 31 -61.41 -15.39 20.24
N GLY A 32 -62.45 -15.46 19.40
CA GLY A 32 -62.72 -14.48 18.36
C GLY A 32 -62.75 -15.04 16.93
N ILE A 33 -62.06 -16.15 16.64
CA ILE A 33 -62.06 -16.75 15.30
C ILE A 33 -63.45 -17.23 14.89
N GLY A 34 -64.25 -17.78 15.81
CA GLY A 34 -65.63 -18.16 15.49
C GLY A 34 -66.56 -16.98 15.16
N ARG A 35 -66.24 -15.76 15.61
CA ARG A 35 -66.93 -14.53 15.19
C ARG A 35 -66.40 -14.05 13.85
N LEU A 36 -65.09 -14.12 13.64
CA LEU A 36 -64.44 -13.70 12.41
C LEU A 36 -64.83 -14.60 11.23
N VAL A 37 -64.86 -15.92 11.41
CA VAL A 37 -65.30 -16.89 10.39
C VAL A 37 -66.79 -16.72 10.08
N ARG A 38 -67.64 -16.46 11.08
CA ARG A 38 -69.07 -16.15 10.86
C ARG A 38 -69.27 -14.80 10.18
N TRP A 39 -68.46 -13.80 10.51
CA TRP A 39 -68.47 -12.51 9.84
C TRP A 39 -67.96 -12.62 8.40
N TRP A 40 -66.91 -13.41 8.17
CA TRP A 40 -66.30 -13.65 6.87
C TRP A 40 -67.24 -14.42 5.94
N THR A 41 -67.83 -15.52 6.42
CA THR A 41 -68.85 -16.31 5.68
C THR A 41 -70.14 -15.54 5.41
N ARG A 42 -70.51 -14.56 6.25
CA ARG A 42 -71.67 -13.67 6.02
C ARG A 42 -71.35 -12.44 5.16
N SER A 43 -70.09 -12.01 5.09
CA SER A 43 -69.69 -10.80 4.36
C SER A 43 -69.07 -11.09 2.99
N MET A 44 -68.70 -12.35 2.71
CA MET A 44 -68.18 -12.77 1.41
C MET A 44 -69.30 -12.85 0.36
N PRO A 45 -69.07 -12.34 -0.86
CA PRO A 45 -69.94 -12.61 -2.02
C PRO A 45 -70.08 -14.11 -2.27
N LEU A 46 -71.25 -14.56 -2.73
CA LEU A 46 -71.56 -15.99 -2.93
C LEU A 46 -70.55 -16.72 -3.85
N PHE A 47 -69.92 -15.98 -4.76
CA PHE A 47 -68.85 -16.44 -5.66
C PHE A 47 -67.63 -17.04 -4.94
N LEU A 48 -67.40 -16.67 -3.67
CA LEU A 48 -66.32 -17.21 -2.82
C LEU A 48 -66.82 -18.26 -1.81
N GLY A 49 -68.07 -18.73 -1.93
CA GLY A 49 -68.62 -19.82 -1.12
C GLY A 49 -69.42 -19.41 0.12
N GLY A 50 -69.90 -18.16 0.19
CA GLY A 50 -70.79 -17.70 1.27
C GLY A 50 -72.20 -18.33 1.22
N ILE A 51 -72.83 -18.50 2.39
CA ILE A 51 -74.23 -18.96 2.52
C ILE A 51 -75.12 -17.71 2.67
N ASP A 52 -76.01 -17.48 1.70
CA ASP A 52 -76.94 -16.35 1.68
C ASP A 52 -78.13 -16.60 2.61
N ASP A 53 -78.25 -15.78 3.66
CA ASP A 53 -79.43 -15.73 4.53
C ASP A 53 -79.97 -14.29 4.68
N ARG A 54 -79.73 -13.40 3.70
CA ARG A 54 -80.34 -12.04 3.73
C ARG A 54 -80.75 -11.56 2.34
N ARG A 55 -82.08 -11.43 2.17
CA ARG A 55 -82.79 -10.78 1.04
C ARG A 55 -81.98 -9.60 0.44
N PRO A 56 -81.40 -9.71 -0.78
CA PRO A 56 -80.69 -8.60 -1.40
C PRO A 56 -81.66 -7.69 -2.16
N ARG A 57 -81.41 -6.38 -2.14
CA ARG A 57 -82.12 -5.38 -2.96
C ARG A 57 -82.01 -5.76 -4.45
N ARG A 58 -83.14 -5.78 -5.17
CA ARG A 58 -83.29 -6.21 -6.59
C ARG A 58 -82.19 -5.68 -7.56
N LYS A 59 -81.60 -4.50 -7.30
CA LYS A 59 -80.51 -3.92 -8.11
C LYS A 59 -79.16 -4.67 -7.97
N LEU A 60 -78.80 -5.09 -6.75
CA LEU A 60 -77.57 -5.85 -6.50
C LEU A 60 -77.65 -7.27 -7.07
N ARG A 61 -78.82 -7.92 -7.00
CA ARG A 61 -79.04 -9.21 -7.64
C ARG A 61 -78.88 -9.17 -9.16
N LYS A 62 -79.29 -8.09 -9.83
CA LYS A 62 -79.11 -7.94 -11.28
C LYS A 62 -77.63 -7.84 -11.67
N ILE A 63 -76.85 -7.06 -10.92
CA ILE A 63 -75.40 -6.94 -11.13
C ILE A 63 -74.70 -8.28 -10.83
N GLU A 64 -75.10 -8.96 -9.76
CA GLU A 64 -74.56 -10.27 -9.40
C GLU A 64 -74.89 -11.35 -10.44
N LEU A 65 -76.12 -11.36 -10.99
CA LEU A 65 -76.52 -12.25 -12.09
C LEU A 65 -75.80 -11.89 -13.41
N ALA A 66 -75.61 -10.61 -13.71
CA ALA A 66 -74.88 -10.16 -14.90
C ALA A 66 -73.39 -10.55 -14.86
N VAL A 67 -72.75 -10.45 -13.69
CA VAL A 67 -71.37 -10.91 -13.44
C VAL A 67 -71.27 -12.44 -13.46
N ARG A 68 -72.36 -13.16 -13.14
CA ARG A 68 -72.39 -14.62 -13.08
C ARG A 68 -72.67 -15.30 -14.42
N ASN A 69 -73.37 -14.65 -15.35
CA ASN A 69 -73.64 -15.19 -16.68
C ASN A 69 -72.36 -15.20 -17.52
N TYR A 70 -71.79 -16.40 -17.73
CA TYR A 70 -70.61 -16.59 -18.56
C TYR A 70 -70.91 -16.21 -20.02
N GLY A 71 -70.07 -15.36 -20.62
CA GLY A 71 -70.15 -14.99 -22.05
C GLY A 71 -70.79 -13.63 -22.37
N THR A 72 -71.27 -12.85 -21.39
CA THR A 72 -71.78 -11.49 -21.63
C THR A 72 -70.66 -10.44 -21.65
N PHE A 73 -70.82 -9.39 -22.47
CA PHE A 73 -69.85 -8.29 -22.59
C PHE A 73 -69.62 -7.55 -21.25
N GLU A 74 -70.69 -7.37 -20.46
CA GLU A 74 -70.62 -6.73 -19.13
C GLU A 74 -69.77 -7.53 -18.14
N ASN A 75 -69.85 -8.87 -18.18
CA ASN A 75 -69.05 -9.74 -17.32
C ASN A 75 -67.56 -9.68 -17.70
N PHE A 76 -67.25 -9.62 -19.00
CA PHE A 76 -65.89 -9.45 -19.47
C PHE A 76 -65.28 -8.13 -18.98
N ILE A 77 -65.99 -7.01 -19.17
CA ILE A 77 -65.54 -5.69 -18.70
C ILE A 77 -65.35 -5.68 -17.18
N ALA A 78 -66.32 -6.20 -16.42
CA ALA A 78 -66.23 -6.22 -14.96
C ALA A 78 -65.03 -7.02 -14.45
N LYS A 79 -64.74 -8.19 -15.05
CA LYS A 79 -63.57 -9.02 -14.71
C LYS A 79 -62.25 -8.37 -15.13
N SER A 80 -62.23 -7.69 -16.27
CA SER A 80 -61.05 -6.96 -16.75
C SER A 80 -60.73 -5.75 -15.88
N LEU A 81 -61.74 -4.97 -15.48
CA LEU A 81 -61.57 -3.85 -14.57
C LEU A 81 -61.11 -4.31 -13.18
N ALA A 82 -61.72 -5.38 -12.65
CA ALA A 82 -61.28 -5.98 -11.39
C ALA A 82 -59.83 -6.52 -11.49
N GLY A 83 -59.48 -7.19 -12.59
CA GLY A 83 -58.12 -7.66 -12.85
C GLY A 83 -57.10 -6.52 -12.96
N PHE A 84 -57.44 -5.44 -13.66
CA PHE A 84 -56.59 -4.26 -13.78
C PHE A 84 -56.36 -3.60 -12.41
N THR A 85 -57.42 -3.34 -11.65
CA THR A 85 -57.29 -2.77 -10.28
C THR A 85 -56.45 -3.66 -9.37
N PHE A 86 -56.64 -4.97 -9.42
CA PHE A 86 -55.82 -5.93 -8.67
C PHE A 86 -54.35 -5.90 -9.12
N GLY A 87 -54.07 -5.78 -10.42
CA GLY A 87 -52.71 -5.66 -10.96
C GLY A 87 -51.99 -4.38 -10.53
N VAL A 88 -52.71 -3.25 -10.48
CA VAL A 88 -52.18 -1.98 -9.98
C VAL A 88 -51.83 -2.11 -8.49
N VAL A 89 -52.75 -2.63 -7.67
CA VAL A 89 -52.50 -2.85 -6.23
C VAL A 89 -51.33 -3.81 -6.01
N LEU A 90 -51.25 -4.89 -6.79
CA LEU A 90 -50.14 -5.83 -6.75
C LEU A 90 -48.81 -5.14 -7.09
N THR A 91 -48.79 -4.29 -8.12
CA THR A 91 -47.59 -3.54 -8.53
C THR A 91 -47.10 -2.61 -7.43
N TYR A 92 -48.00 -1.88 -6.76
CA TYR A 92 -47.63 -1.09 -5.58
C TYR A 92 -47.08 -1.97 -4.45
N GLY A 93 -47.73 -3.11 -4.17
CA GLY A 93 -47.23 -4.08 -3.18
C GLY A 93 -45.82 -4.59 -3.50
N LEU A 94 -45.54 -4.89 -4.77
CA LEU A 94 -44.21 -5.30 -5.24
C LEU A 94 -43.18 -4.18 -5.09
N TYR A 95 -43.56 -2.93 -5.38
CA TYR A 95 -42.69 -1.78 -5.17
C TYR A 95 -42.29 -1.62 -3.70
N PHE A 96 -43.26 -1.72 -2.77
CA PHE A 96 -42.98 -1.73 -1.34
C PHE A 96 -42.06 -2.90 -0.94
N LEU A 97 -42.25 -4.10 -1.51
CA LEU A 97 -41.37 -5.25 -1.25
C LEU A 97 -39.94 -5.03 -1.79
N PHE A 98 -39.78 -4.39 -2.95
CA PHE A 98 -38.45 -4.11 -3.51
C PHE A 98 -37.69 -3.05 -2.70
N VAL A 99 -38.39 -2.02 -2.23
CA VAL A 99 -37.76 -0.93 -1.48
C VAL A 99 -37.41 -1.35 -0.06
N PHE A 100 -38.35 -1.96 0.69
CA PHE A 100 -38.16 -2.19 2.12
C PHE A 100 -37.40 -3.50 2.44
N PRO A 101 -37.94 -4.70 2.17
CA PRO A 101 -37.22 -5.94 2.47
C PRO A 101 -36.00 -6.20 1.57
N LEU A 102 -36.01 -5.75 0.30
CA LEU A 102 -34.93 -6.06 -0.66
C LEU A 102 -33.83 -4.99 -0.71
N ASN A 103 -34.09 -3.81 -0.13
CA ASN A 103 -33.19 -2.66 -0.15
C ASN A 103 -32.63 -2.38 -1.57
N PHE A 104 -33.50 -2.42 -2.57
CA PHE A 104 -33.14 -1.95 -3.90
C PHE A 104 -32.98 -0.44 -3.92
N SER A 105 -32.13 0.07 -4.81
CA SER A 105 -32.10 1.51 -5.10
C SER A 105 -33.47 1.94 -5.65
N PHE A 106 -33.89 3.18 -5.33
CA PHE A 106 -35.18 3.70 -5.82
C PHE A 106 -35.29 3.58 -7.34
N ALA A 107 -34.22 3.89 -8.08
CA ALA A 107 -34.16 3.77 -9.54
C ALA A 107 -34.31 2.32 -10.03
N GLY A 108 -33.59 1.37 -9.41
CA GLY A 108 -33.68 -0.05 -9.77
C GLY A 108 -35.07 -0.63 -9.47
N ALA A 109 -35.64 -0.31 -8.31
CA ALA A 109 -36.98 -0.73 -7.92
C ALA A 109 -38.05 -0.19 -8.89
N THR A 110 -37.95 1.08 -9.30
CA THR A 110 -38.86 1.65 -10.30
C THR A 110 -38.75 0.96 -11.65
N LEU A 111 -37.53 0.67 -12.13
CA LEU A 111 -37.31 0.05 -13.43
C LEU A 111 -37.94 -1.36 -13.49
N TRP A 112 -37.68 -2.19 -12.49
CA TRP A 112 -38.27 -3.52 -12.40
C TRP A 112 -39.79 -3.49 -12.18
N CYS A 113 -40.31 -2.55 -11.39
CA CYS A 113 -41.76 -2.40 -11.19
C CYS A 113 -42.48 -1.94 -12.45
N VAL A 114 -41.87 -1.09 -13.27
CA VAL A 114 -42.47 -0.70 -14.56
C VAL A 114 -42.59 -1.92 -15.46
N ILE A 115 -41.53 -2.73 -15.59
CA ILE A 115 -41.53 -3.91 -16.46
C ILE A 115 -42.50 -4.98 -15.94
N ILE A 116 -42.32 -5.42 -14.69
CA ILE A 116 -43.12 -6.50 -14.09
C ILE A 116 -44.56 -6.03 -13.86
N GLY A 117 -44.76 -4.79 -13.43
CA GLY A 117 -46.07 -4.22 -13.17
C GLY A 117 -46.88 -3.99 -14.43
N PHE A 118 -46.25 -3.56 -15.53
CA PHE A 118 -46.91 -3.45 -16.83
C PHE A 118 -47.40 -4.81 -17.34
N ILE A 119 -46.52 -5.82 -17.34
CA ILE A 119 -46.87 -7.19 -17.72
C ILE A 119 -47.97 -7.75 -16.82
N SER A 120 -47.86 -7.56 -15.50
CA SER A 120 -48.84 -8.10 -14.53
C SER A 120 -50.19 -7.42 -14.68
N THR A 121 -50.23 -6.11 -14.86
CA THR A 121 -51.46 -5.33 -14.94
C THR A 121 -52.20 -5.62 -16.25
N LEU A 122 -51.48 -5.65 -17.39
CA LEU A 122 -52.08 -6.03 -18.67
C LEU A 122 -52.48 -7.52 -18.70
N GLY A 123 -51.64 -8.40 -18.14
CA GLY A 123 -51.94 -9.83 -18.04
C GLY A 123 -53.22 -10.10 -17.26
N LEU A 124 -53.41 -9.44 -16.11
CA LEU A 124 -54.62 -9.58 -15.28
C LEU A 124 -55.87 -8.94 -15.92
N ALA A 125 -55.68 -7.88 -16.70
CA ALA A 125 -56.76 -7.17 -17.38
C ALA A 125 -57.29 -7.96 -18.59
N PHE A 126 -56.42 -8.52 -19.43
CA PHE A 126 -56.84 -9.10 -20.72
C PHE A 126 -56.79 -10.62 -20.81
N SER A 127 -55.97 -11.31 -19.99
CA SER A 127 -55.81 -12.77 -20.09
C SER A 127 -56.54 -13.53 -18.99
N GLU A 128 -57.49 -14.38 -19.37
CA GLU A 128 -58.19 -15.28 -18.44
C GLU A 128 -57.25 -16.33 -17.81
N TYR A 129 -56.23 -16.75 -18.58
CA TYR A 129 -55.21 -17.68 -18.12
C TYR A 129 -54.36 -17.06 -17.01
N PHE A 130 -53.85 -15.85 -17.24
CA PHE A 130 -53.04 -15.12 -16.27
C PHE A 130 -53.83 -14.77 -15.01
N ARG A 131 -55.09 -14.33 -15.17
CA ARG A 131 -56.01 -14.05 -14.04
C ARG A 131 -56.27 -15.29 -13.17
N SER A 132 -56.53 -16.43 -13.79
CA SER A 132 -56.75 -17.69 -13.07
C SER A 132 -55.52 -18.07 -12.24
N ILE A 133 -54.34 -17.96 -12.85
CA ILE A 133 -53.07 -18.31 -12.23
C ILE A 133 -52.77 -17.40 -11.04
N ALA A 134 -52.92 -16.08 -11.20
CA ALA A 134 -52.61 -15.12 -10.16
C ALA A 134 -53.56 -15.23 -8.96
N LEU A 135 -54.85 -15.49 -9.21
CA LEU A 135 -55.83 -15.71 -8.13
C LEU A 135 -55.59 -17.02 -7.38
N LEU A 136 -55.05 -18.05 -8.05
CA LEU A 136 -54.71 -19.33 -7.44
C LEU A 136 -53.32 -19.32 -6.76
N SER A 137 -52.39 -18.45 -7.19
CA SER A 137 -51.07 -18.33 -6.58
C SER A 137 -51.15 -17.67 -5.20
N LEU A 138 -52.06 -16.72 -5.02
CA LEU A 138 -52.31 -16.03 -3.75
C LEU A 138 -52.56 -17.00 -2.56
N PRO A 139 -53.54 -17.93 -2.60
CA PRO A 139 -53.72 -18.93 -1.54
C PRO A 139 -52.53 -19.89 -1.41
N SER A 140 -51.83 -20.15 -2.51
CA SER A 140 -50.74 -21.12 -2.56
C SER A 140 -49.49 -20.64 -1.81
N PHE A 141 -49.28 -19.33 -1.65
CA PHE A 141 -48.27 -18.77 -0.73
C PHE A 141 -48.52 -19.17 0.74
N PHE A 142 -49.79 -19.37 1.13
CA PHE A 142 -50.16 -19.79 2.48
C PHE A 142 -50.12 -21.31 2.68
N SER A 143 -49.84 -22.09 1.63
CA SER A 143 -49.64 -23.54 1.71
C SER A 143 -48.34 -23.90 2.45
N SER A 144 -48.19 -25.16 2.90
CA SER A 144 -46.95 -25.62 3.56
C SER A 144 -45.71 -25.44 2.69
N LYS A 145 -45.85 -25.68 1.38
CA LYS A 145 -44.80 -25.47 0.37
C LYS A 145 -44.51 -23.99 0.14
N GLY A 146 -45.55 -23.14 0.11
CA GLY A 146 -45.43 -21.69 0.00
C GLY A 146 -44.70 -21.08 1.18
N ARG A 147 -45.01 -21.52 2.41
CA ARG A 147 -44.30 -21.11 3.62
C ARG A 147 -42.83 -21.50 3.60
N GLN A 148 -42.49 -22.73 3.19
CA GLN A 148 -41.09 -23.14 3.03
C GLN A 148 -40.34 -22.23 2.05
N ALA A 149 -40.98 -21.90 0.91
CA ALA A 149 -40.39 -21.04 -0.10
C ALA A 149 -40.20 -19.59 0.39
N LEU A 150 -41.19 -19.04 1.12
CA LEU A 150 -41.10 -17.73 1.77
C LEU A 150 -40.02 -17.69 2.86
N THR A 151 -39.87 -18.75 3.66
CA THR A 151 -38.81 -18.83 4.68
C THR A 151 -37.42 -18.87 4.05
N THR A 152 -37.21 -19.66 2.99
CA THR A 152 -35.94 -19.68 2.25
C THR A 152 -35.62 -18.31 1.65
N TYR A 153 -36.63 -17.63 1.10
CA TYR A 153 -36.47 -16.28 0.59
C TYR A 153 -36.09 -15.29 1.70
N ALA A 154 -36.73 -15.36 2.86
CA ALA A 154 -36.40 -14.53 4.02
C ALA A 154 -34.94 -14.74 4.49
N ILE A 155 -34.44 -15.98 4.43
CA ILE A 155 -33.03 -16.28 4.73
C ILE A 155 -32.09 -15.63 3.72
N ILE A 156 -32.40 -15.73 2.41
CA ILE A 156 -31.60 -15.09 1.35
C ILE A 156 -31.57 -13.57 1.55
N LEU A 157 -32.70 -12.95 1.89
CA LEU A 157 -32.77 -11.52 2.20
C LEU A 157 -31.96 -11.17 3.45
N ALA A 158 -32.07 -11.98 4.51
CA ALA A 158 -31.34 -11.79 5.76
C ALA A 158 -29.81 -11.88 5.57
N VAL A 159 -29.33 -12.63 4.58
CA VAL A 159 -27.90 -12.71 4.22
C VAL A 159 -27.50 -11.59 3.27
N THR A 160 -28.35 -11.23 2.32
CA THR A 160 -28.04 -10.22 1.28
C THR A 160 -27.88 -8.82 1.88
N GLY A 161 -28.66 -8.45 2.89
CA GLY A 161 -28.55 -7.16 3.57
C GLY A 161 -27.16 -6.92 4.21
N PRO A 162 -26.70 -7.77 5.15
CA PRO A 162 -25.36 -7.72 5.70
C PRO A 162 -24.26 -7.83 4.63
N GLY A 163 -24.47 -8.63 3.58
CA GLY A 163 -23.54 -8.74 2.45
C GLY A 163 -23.33 -7.42 1.72
N LYS A 164 -24.42 -6.71 1.36
CA LYS A 164 -24.36 -5.39 0.73
C LYS A 164 -23.67 -4.36 1.63
N ASN A 165 -23.96 -4.36 2.93
CA ASN A 165 -23.32 -3.46 3.90
C ASN A 165 -21.81 -3.72 4.04
N SER A 166 -21.41 -5.00 4.13
CA SER A 166 -20.01 -5.39 4.20
C SER A 166 -19.24 -4.96 2.95
N LEU A 167 -19.83 -5.16 1.76
CA LEU A 167 -19.28 -4.71 0.48
C LEU A 167 -19.11 -3.19 0.42
N ASN A 168 -20.06 -2.42 0.95
CA ASN A 168 -19.92 -0.97 1.05
C ASN A 168 -18.78 -0.57 2.00
N ASN A 169 -18.63 -1.25 3.13
CA ASN A 169 -17.52 -1.00 4.06
C ASN A 169 -16.16 -1.31 3.42
N VAL A 170 -16.05 -2.39 2.64
CA VAL A 170 -14.83 -2.71 1.88
C VAL A 170 -14.48 -1.61 0.89
N ARG A 171 -15.48 -1.06 0.19
CA ARG A 171 -15.28 0.08 -0.73
C ARG A 171 -14.76 1.32 0.01
N VAL A 172 -15.40 1.71 1.12
CA VAL A 172 -14.96 2.87 1.92
C VAL A 172 -13.57 2.64 2.53
N LEU A 173 -13.27 1.41 2.97
CA LEU A 173 -11.96 1.03 3.47
C LEU A 173 -10.89 1.19 2.39
N SER A 174 -11.15 0.70 1.17
CA SER A 174 -10.24 0.83 0.03
C SER A 174 -9.94 2.31 -0.28
N ASP A 175 -10.98 3.14 -0.32
CA ASP A 175 -10.84 4.59 -0.53
C ASP A 175 -10.05 5.27 0.60
N SER A 176 -10.26 4.83 1.85
CA SER A 176 -9.54 5.32 3.02
C SER A 176 -8.06 4.95 2.99
N ILE A 177 -7.73 3.74 2.52
CA ILE A 177 -6.34 3.31 2.32
C ILE A 177 -5.65 4.22 1.31
N GLY A 178 -6.29 4.53 0.17
CA GLY A 178 -5.75 5.49 -0.81
C GLY A 178 -5.45 6.86 -0.19
N CYS A 179 -6.38 7.41 0.59
CA CYS A 179 -6.19 8.69 1.28
C CYS A 179 -5.06 8.65 2.32
N SER A 180 -5.00 7.58 3.13
CA SER A 180 -3.98 7.41 4.16
C SER A 180 -2.57 7.38 3.57
N GLN A 181 -2.39 6.73 2.42
CA GLN A 181 -1.11 6.70 1.72
C GLN A 181 -0.70 8.08 1.18
N GLU A 182 -1.65 8.86 0.67
CA GLU A 182 -1.36 10.24 0.25
C GLU A 182 -0.96 11.13 1.44
N ARG A 183 -1.62 10.95 2.60
CA ARG A 183 -1.26 11.65 3.83
C ARG A 183 0.16 11.29 4.30
N VAL A 184 0.51 10.00 4.31
CA VAL A 184 1.86 9.55 4.66
C VAL A 184 2.90 10.14 3.70
N ARG A 185 2.62 10.14 2.39
CA ARG A 185 3.51 10.77 1.39
C ARG A 185 3.68 12.26 1.62
N LYS A 186 2.60 12.99 1.91
CA LYS A 186 2.67 14.41 2.20
C LYS A 186 3.55 14.66 3.42
N SER A 187 3.33 13.93 4.51
CA SER A 187 4.14 14.05 5.72
C SER A 187 5.61 13.73 5.48
N LEU A 188 5.91 12.69 4.68
CA LEU A 188 7.29 12.37 4.28
C LEU A 188 7.92 13.52 3.48
N ARG A 189 7.21 14.08 2.49
CA ARG A 189 7.71 15.24 1.72
C ARG A 189 8.04 16.42 2.62
N ASP A 190 7.18 16.70 3.59
CA ASP A 190 7.39 17.79 4.55
C ASP A 190 8.64 17.53 5.40
N VAL A 191 8.81 16.32 5.94
CA VAL A 191 10.02 15.92 6.67
C VAL A 191 11.28 16.01 5.80
N PHE A 192 11.22 15.58 4.54
CA PHE A 192 12.36 15.70 3.62
C PHE A 192 12.71 17.15 3.32
N GLN A 193 11.71 18.02 3.13
CA GLN A 193 11.96 19.46 2.96
C GLN A 193 12.58 20.07 4.22
N LEU A 194 12.07 19.72 5.40
CA LEU A 194 12.63 20.11 6.69
C LEU A 194 14.06 19.60 6.89
N THR A 195 14.42 18.43 6.38
CA THR A 195 15.76 17.82 6.50
C THR A 195 16.77 18.42 5.52
N LYS A 196 16.32 18.93 4.38
CA LYS A 196 17.18 19.56 3.37
C LYS A 196 17.83 20.86 3.88
N ASN A 197 17.11 21.62 4.69
CA ASN A 197 17.57 22.88 5.27
C ASN A 197 18.79 22.72 6.22
N PRO A 198 18.75 21.85 7.25
CA PRO A 198 19.91 21.63 8.12
C PRO A 198 21.07 20.99 7.35
N TYR A 199 20.82 20.14 6.36
CA TYR A 199 21.88 19.57 5.53
C TYR A 199 22.65 20.65 4.75
N ALA A 200 21.94 21.63 4.19
CA ALA A 200 22.58 22.77 3.52
C ALA A 200 23.43 23.61 4.50
N ALA A 201 22.91 23.89 5.70
CA ALA A 201 23.62 24.63 6.74
C ALA A 201 24.87 23.88 7.25
N ILE A 202 24.79 22.56 7.44
CA ILE A 202 25.93 21.71 7.83
C ILE A 202 26.98 21.72 6.73
N LYS A 203 26.59 21.55 5.46
CA LYS A 203 27.52 21.60 4.31
C LYS A 203 28.26 22.94 4.25
N GLN A 204 27.56 24.05 4.48
CA GLN A 204 28.16 25.37 4.53
C GLN A 204 29.16 25.50 5.68
N SER A 205 28.78 25.07 6.89
CA SER A 205 29.65 25.10 8.08
C SER A 205 30.91 24.25 7.89
N LEU A 206 30.77 23.03 7.36
CA LEU A 206 31.89 22.15 7.01
C LEU A 206 32.81 22.78 5.96
N SER A 207 32.26 23.45 4.95
CA SER A 207 33.07 24.13 3.93
C SER A 207 33.92 25.26 4.52
N VAL A 208 33.39 26.00 5.51
CA VAL A 208 34.14 27.04 6.22
C VAL A 208 35.27 26.43 7.06
N VAL A 209 34.99 25.36 7.81
CA VAL A 209 36.01 24.66 8.61
C VAL A 209 37.12 24.10 7.72
N ILE A 210 36.76 23.44 6.62
CA ILE A 210 37.73 22.92 5.65
C ILE A 210 38.59 24.04 5.06
N ALA A 211 37.99 25.17 4.69
CA ALA A 211 38.73 26.32 4.18
C ALA A 211 39.74 26.87 5.21
N ARG A 212 39.34 26.96 6.48
CA ARG A 212 40.23 27.37 7.59
C ARG A 212 41.39 26.39 7.80
N ILE A 213 41.12 25.08 7.77
CA ILE A 213 42.15 24.05 7.89
C ILE A 213 43.15 24.15 6.72
N MET A 214 42.67 24.35 5.49
CA MET A 214 43.56 24.55 4.34
C MET A 214 44.40 25.83 4.46
N GLU A 215 43.84 26.92 5.00
CA GLU A 215 44.59 28.15 5.27
C GLU A 215 45.73 27.91 6.28
N ILE A 216 45.43 27.21 7.37
CA ILE A 216 46.42 26.84 8.40
C ILE A 216 47.48 25.91 7.81
N ALA A 217 47.08 24.89 7.05
CA ALA A 217 48.00 23.95 6.41
C ALA A 217 48.99 24.68 5.48
N LYS A 218 48.53 25.67 4.69
CA LYS A 218 49.40 26.51 3.86
C LYS A 218 50.41 27.32 4.69
N LYS A 219 49.99 27.87 5.84
CA LYS A 219 50.91 28.60 6.74
C LYS A 219 51.99 27.67 7.30
N ILE A 220 51.61 26.46 7.74
CA ILE A 220 52.54 25.45 8.24
C ILE A 220 53.51 25.00 7.14
N GLU A 221 53.02 24.82 5.92
CA GLU A 221 53.85 24.47 4.77
C GLU A 221 54.89 25.57 4.46
N ALA A 222 54.47 26.83 4.47
CA ALA A 222 55.38 27.97 4.28
C ALA A 222 56.47 28.05 5.37
N LEU A 223 56.09 27.87 6.64
CA LEU A 223 57.02 27.83 7.76
C LEU A 223 58.01 26.66 7.63
N THR A 224 57.51 25.47 7.33
CA THR A 224 58.34 24.27 7.11
C THR A 224 59.33 24.46 5.98
N ASN A 225 58.88 25.02 4.85
CA ASN A 225 59.75 25.28 3.71
C ASN A 225 60.83 26.30 4.04
N THR A 226 60.52 27.29 4.87
CA THR A 226 61.50 28.26 5.38
C THR A 226 62.53 27.58 6.26
N ILE A 227 62.08 26.74 7.22
CA ILE A 227 62.98 25.96 8.09
C ILE A 227 63.87 25.03 7.25
N LYS A 228 63.29 24.29 6.30
CA LYS A 228 64.02 23.41 5.38
C LYS A 228 65.14 24.16 4.67
N LYS A 229 64.83 25.33 4.09
CA LYS A 229 65.83 26.16 3.39
C LYS A 229 66.95 26.54 4.34
N ASN A 230 66.63 27.15 5.48
CA ASN A 230 67.63 27.60 6.45
C ASN A 230 68.54 26.46 6.92
N VAL A 231 67.95 25.31 7.24
CA VAL A 231 68.69 24.16 7.75
C VAL A 231 69.58 23.54 6.67
N LEU A 232 69.09 23.39 5.42
CA LEU A 232 69.92 22.89 4.32
C LEU A 232 71.04 23.88 3.97
N THR A 233 70.79 25.19 4.03
CA THR A 233 71.84 26.20 3.83
C THR A 233 72.89 26.14 4.95
N MET A 234 72.50 25.90 6.20
CA MET A 234 73.45 25.68 7.30
C MET A 234 74.31 24.44 7.05
N ASP A 235 73.70 23.36 6.55
CA ASP A 235 74.41 22.13 6.18
C ASP A 235 75.40 22.38 5.03
N ASP A 236 75.01 23.12 3.99
CA ASP A 236 75.90 23.50 2.88
C ASP A 236 77.13 24.30 3.38
N VAL A 237 76.94 25.21 4.34
CA VAL A 237 78.04 25.96 4.97
C VAL A 237 78.97 25.06 5.77
N LEU A 238 78.42 24.07 6.50
CA LEU A 238 79.23 23.09 7.23
C LEU A 238 80.07 22.22 6.29
N ILE A 239 79.50 21.80 5.15
CA ILE A 239 80.24 21.06 4.11
C ILE A 239 81.36 21.92 3.53
N ALA A 240 81.08 23.19 3.20
CA ALA A 240 82.09 24.09 2.65
C ALA A 240 83.25 24.33 3.66
N ALA A 241 82.92 24.46 4.95
CA ALA A 241 83.91 24.59 6.02
C ALA A 241 84.73 23.29 6.20
N SER A 242 84.09 22.12 6.13
CA SER A 242 84.78 20.83 6.23
C SER A 242 85.72 20.59 5.07
N GLU A 243 85.30 20.89 3.84
CA GLU A 243 86.16 20.79 2.65
C GLU A 243 87.35 21.75 2.74
N SER A 244 87.16 22.95 3.25
CA SER A 244 88.23 23.93 3.44
C SER A 244 89.26 23.46 4.46
N LEU A 245 88.82 22.89 5.58
CA LEU A 245 89.71 22.30 6.59
C LEU A 245 90.41 21.04 6.06
N GLY A 246 89.73 20.20 5.29
CA GLY A 246 90.32 19.02 4.65
C GLY A 246 91.47 19.36 3.71
N LYS A 247 91.34 20.44 2.92
CA LYS A 247 92.43 20.95 2.07
C LYS A 247 93.66 21.37 2.87
N VAL A 248 93.48 22.00 4.03
CA VAL A 248 94.58 22.37 4.94
C VAL A 248 95.20 21.13 5.58
N ALA A 249 94.40 20.18 6.04
CA ALA A 249 94.89 18.93 6.63
C ALA A 249 95.70 18.08 5.61
N ALA A 250 95.30 18.05 4.34
CA ALA A 250 96.03 17.38 3.27
C ALA A 250 97.43 17.99 3.02
N LEU A 251 97.56 19.33 3.13
CA LEU A 251 98.86 20.01 3.06
C LEU A 251 99.79 19.59 4.20
N CYS A 252 99.25 19.34 5.41
CA CYS A 252 100.03 18.87 6.55
C CYS A 252 100.56 17.44 6.37
N GLN A 253 99.79 16.56 5.69
CA GLN A 253 100.26 15.20 5.42
C GLN A 253 101.37 15.17 4.37
N THR A 254 101.33 16.04 3.37
CA THR A 254 102.30 16.07 2.27
C THR A 254 103.60 16.79 2.62
N LYS A 255 103.57 17.84 3.46
CA LYS A 255 104.76 18.65 3.82
C LYS A 255 105.28 18.44 5.25
N GLY A 256 104.65 17.55 6.03
CA GLY A 256 105.04 17.22 7.40
C GLY A 256 104.11 17.82 8.46
N ARG A 257 103.87 17.06 9.54
CA ARG A 257 102.90 17.39 10.60
C ARG A 257 103.23 18.64 11.43
N HIS A 258 104.48 19.11 11.38
CA HIS A 258 105.01 20.19 12.22
C HIS A 258 105.57 21.33 11.35
N PRO A 259 104.70 22.16 10.73
CA PRO A 259 105.15 23.24 9.84
C PRO A 259 105.94 24.32 10.58
N TYR A 260 105.64 24.56 11.86
CA TYR A 260 106.39 25.47 12.72
C TYR A 260 107.82 24.94 12.95
N ASP A 261 107.95 23.69 13.36
CA ASP A 261 109.26 23.06 13.61
C ASP A 261 110.08 22.96 12.31
N THR A 262 109.43 22.64 11.20
CA THR A 262 110.09 22.58 9.89
C THR A 262 110.61 23.95 9.45
N CYS A 263 109.81 25.01 9.63
CA CYS A 263 110.20 26.39 9.32
C CYS A 263 111.36 26.87 10.21
N THR A 264 111.25 26.68 11.53
CA THR A 264 112.28 27.11 12.47
C THR A 264 113.58 26.35 12.26
N LYS A 265 113.50 25.04 11.94
CA LYS A 265 114.66 24.22 11.62
C LYS A 265 115.35 24.68 10.34
N ALA A 266 114.61 24.93 9.25
CA ALA A 266 115.18 25.39 7.98
C ALA A 266 115.90 26.75 8.12
N LEU A 267 115.28 27.74 8.78
CA LEU A 267 115.89 29.05 9.00
C LEU A 267 117.10 28.99 9.92
N LYS A 268 117.06 28.17 10.98
CA LYS A 268 118.21 27.93 11.84
C LYS A 268 119.36 27.28 11.07
N THR A 269 119.08 26.26 10.26
CA THR A 269 120.11 25.63 9.41
C THR A 269 120.74 26.61 8.42
N THR A 270 119.95 27.48 7.76
CA THR A 270 120.51 28.50 6.86
C THR A 270 121.36 29.53 7.60
N TYR A 271 120.96 29.90 8.82
CA TYR A 271 121.74 30.80 9.66
C TYR A 271 123.04 30.17 10.14
N ASP A 272 122.99 28.89 10.55
CA ASP A 272 124.18 28.13 10.95
C ASP A 272 125.14 27.97 9.75
N ASP A 273 124.63 27.68 8.55
CA ASP A 273 125.43 27.63 7.32
C ASP A 273 126.04 28.99 6.97
N CYS A 274 125.30 30.10 7.15
CA CYS A 274 125.84 31.45 6.99
C CYS A 274 127.00 31.69 7.96
N ARG A 275 126.82 31.34 9.23
CA ARG A 275 127.81 31.53 10.29
C ARG A 275 129.09 30.76 9.98
N VAL A 276 128.99 29.51 9.50
CA VAL A 276 130.16 28.69 9.14
C VAL A 276 130.85 29.23 7.89
N THR A 277 130.10 29.63 6.87
CA THR A 277 130.66 30.05 5.57
C THR A 277 131.29 31.45 5.61
N LEU A 278 130.71 32.40 6.35
CA LEU A 278 131.18 33.80 6.41
C LEU A 278 132.06 34.13 7.62
N ASN A 279 132.39 33.14 8.45
CA ASN A 279 133.18 33.32 9.68
C ASN A 279 134.57 33.94 9.45
N CYS A 280 135.11 33.82 8.22
CA CYS A 280 136.47 34.25 7.91
C CYS A 280 136.59 35.70 7.41
N ILE A 281 135.50 36.35 6.99
CA ILE A 281 135.58 37.68 6.33
C ILE A 281 134.65 38.73 6.96
N PHE A 282 133.46 38.33 7.46
CA PHE A 282 132.46 39.27 7.97
C PHE A 282 131.71 38.73 9.20
N GLY A 283 132.40 38.56 10.32
CA GLY A 283 131.88 37.94 11.56
C GLY A 283 130.71 38.64 12.27
N GLY A 284 130.19 39.75 11.72
CA GLY A 284 129.08 40.53 12.33
C GLY A 284 127.74 40.47 11.58
N LEU A 285 127.68 39.90 10.37
CA LEU A 285 126.50 40.00 9.49
C LEU A 285 125.43 38.92 9.74
N CYS A 286 125.80 37.79 10.35
CA CYS A 286 124.85 36.75 10.75
C CYS A 286 124.67 36.74 12.27
N LYS A 287 123.76 37.61 12.75
CA LYS A 287 123.23 37.61 14.12
C LYS A 287 121.69 37.72 14.12
N SER A 288 121.00 36.61 14.40
CA SER A 288 119.83 36.55 15.30
C SER A 288 119.12 35.18 15.23
N ASP A 289 119.14 34.44 16.33
CA ASP A 289 118.36 33.21 16.50
C ASP A 289 116.85 33.50 16.71
N ASP A 290 116.53 34.74 17.13
CA ASP A 290 115.16 35.21 17.42
C ASP A 290 114.30 35.49 16.18
N LEU A 291 114.93 35.74 15.02
CA LEU A 291 114.21 36.03 13.78
C LEU A 291 113.45 34.80 13.27
N ALA A 292 114.03 33.60 13.43
CA ALA A 292 113.39 32.35 13.04
C ALA A 292 112.08 32.11 13.82
N ASN A 293 112.12 32.32 15.14
CA ASN A 293 110.93 32.19 15.98
C ASN A 293 109.87 33.23 15.63
N SER A 294 110.27 34.48 15.39
CA SER A 294 109.36 35.57 15.00
C SER A 294 108.69 35.34 13.64
N MET A 295 109.48 34.94 12.62
CA MET A 295 108.97 34.68 11.27
C MET A 295 108.09 33.43 11.18
N CYS A 296 108.46 32.36 11.89
CA CYS A 296 107.75 31.09 11.82
C CYS A 296 106.53 31.00 12.75
N ASN A 297 106.35 31.90 13.73
CA ASN A 297 105.25 31.83 14.71
C ASN A 297 103.84 31.77 14.08
N ARG A 298 103.66 32.27 12.85
CA ARG A 298 102.39 32.13 12.10
C ARG A 298 102.01 30.66 11.83
N PHE A 299 102.99 29.78 11.66
CA PHE A 299 102.77 28.35 11.42
C PHE A 299 102.34 27.57 12.67
N ARG A 300 102.58 28.12 13.88
CA ARG A 300 102.16 27.51 15.15
C ARG A 300 100.65 27.35 15.26
N LYS A 301 99.88 28.26 14.66
CA LYS A 301 98.40 28.16 14.60
C LYS A 301 97.95 27.08 13.61
N VAL A 302 98.66 26.93 12.50
CA VAL A 302 98.35 25.93 11.45
C VAL A 302 98.61 24.51 11.95
N GLU A 303 99.63 24.33 12.78
CA GLU A 303 99.98 23.05 13.40
C GLU A 303 98.85 22.44 14.24
N SER A 304 98.05 23.26 14.93
CA SER A 304 96.86 22.79 15.67
C SER A 304 95.74 22.23 14.79
N VAL A 305 95.70 22.62 13.51
CA VAL A 305 94.77 22.08 12.51
C VAL A 305 95.32 20.78 11.91
N CYS A 306 96.64 20.64 11.81
CA CYS A 306 97.32 19.47 11.27
C CYS A 306 97.19 18.19 12.12
N SER A 307 96.78 18.31 13.39
CA SER A 307 96.46 17.18 14.27
C SER A 307 95.06 16.61 14.04
N LEU A 308 94.21 17.28 13.26
CA LEU A 308 92.89 16.76 12.91
C LEU A 308 93.03 15.71 11.79
N PRO A 309 92.20 14.64 11.81
CA PRO A 309 92.17 13.67 10.72
C PRO A 309 91.75 14.37 9.41
N SER A 310 92.28 13.92 8.27
CA SER A 310 92.03 14.56 6.97
C SER A 310 90.60 14.37 6.42
N ASP A 311 89.83 13.42 6.98
CA ASP A 311 88.56 12.96 6.39
C ASP A 311 87.34 12.71 7.31
N PRO A 312 87.23 13.21 8.56
CA PRO A 312 86.12 12.81 9.42
C PRO A 312 84.78 13.47 9.04
N SER A 313 84.78 14.61 8.32
CA SER A 313 83.62 15.50 8.22
C SER A 313 82.81 15.39 6.91
N ASN A 314 83.40 14.96 5.80
CA ASN A 314 82.70 14.92 4.50
C ASN A 314 81.69 13.77 4.37
N GLU A 315 82.03 12.56 4.84
CA GLU A 315 81.11 11.40 4.87
C GLU A 315 79.94 11.63 5.84
N ILE A 316 80.24 12.22 7.01
CA ILE A 316 79.24 12.51 8.04
C ILE A 316 78.28 13.60 7.56
N SER A 317 78.77 14.71 7.01
CA SER A 317 77.92 15.80 6.54
C SER A 317 77.03 15.39 5.36
N LYS A 318 77.54 14.61 4.40
CA LYS A 318 76.71 14.06 3.30
C LYS A 318 75.60 13.14 3.81
N ARG A 319 75.89 12.33 4.82
CA ARG A 319 74.90 11.44 5.46
C ARG A 319 73.83 12.26 6.21
N VAL A 320 74.24 13.35 6.87
CA VAL A 320 73.34 14.31 7.53
C VAL A 320 72.45 14.99 6.49
N HIS A 321 73.02 15.55 5.41
CA HIS A 321 72.27 16.16 4.31
C HIS A 321 71.20 15.22 3.74
N MET A 322 71.57 13.98 3.39
CA MET A 322 70.63 13.00 2.84
C MET A 322 69.49 12.69 3.80
N LYS A 323 69.79 12.50 5.09
CA LYS A 323 68.77 12.23 6.12
C LYS A 323 67.83 13.42 6.33
N LEU A 324 68.36 14.65 6.39
CA LEU A 324 67.54 15.86 6.51
C LEU A 324 66.66 16.10 5.28
N SER A 325 67.23 15.98 4.09
CA SER A 325 66.50 16.10 2.83
C SER A 325 65.38 15.06 2.72
N ALA A 326 65.63 13.82 3.15
CA ALA A 326 64.62 12.76 3.21
C ALA A 326 63.53 13.05 4.27
N PHE A 327 63.90 13.57 5.44
CA PHE A 327 62.95 13.97 6.48
C PHE A 327 61.98 15.04 5.97
N PHE A 328 62.49 16.13 5.38
CA PHE A 328 61.64 17.20 4.86
C PHE A 328 60.77 16.76 3.68
N ARG A 329 61.22 15.81 2.85
CA ARG A 329 60.38 15.20 1.81
C ARG A 329 59.19 14.42 2.41
N ARG A 330 59.45 13.63 3.47
CA ARG A 330 58.37 12.91 4.17
C ARG A 330 57.38 13.87 4.80
N LEU A 331 57.89 14.92 5.45
CA LEU A 331 57.03 15.92 6.09
C LEU A 331 56.16 16.67 5.06
N HIS A 332 56.72 17.03 3.90
CA HIS A 332 55.96 17.64 2.81
C HIS A 332 54.82 16.73 2.31
N ASN A 333 55.07 15.43 2.15
CA ASN A 333 54.04 14.50 1.69
C ASN A 333 52.91 14.30 2.71
N LEU A 334 53.21 14.40 4.01
CA LEU A 334 52.20 14.35 5.07
C LEU A 334 51.30 15.60 5.11
N MET A 335 51.79 16.74 4.61
CA MET A 335 51.02 18.00 4.57
C MET A 335 50.14 18.13 3.32
N ASN A 336 50.27 17.24 2.34
CA ASN A 336 49.48 17.27 1.11
C ASN A 336 48.09 16.62 1.33
N PHE A 337 47.15 17.40 1.84
CA PHE A 337 45.78 16.94 2.08
C PHE A 337 44.95 16.92 0.78
N LYS A 338 44.72 15.73 0.21
CA LYS A 338 43.65 15.53 -0.80
C LYS A 338 42.33 15.25 -0.09
N LEU A 339 41.49 16.27 0.06
CA LEU A 339 40.12 16.14 0.54
C LEU A 339 39.23 15.60 -0.59
N THR A 340 38.93 14.30 -0.57
CA THR A 340 37.90 13.70 -1.42
C THR A 340 36.51 14.00 -0.85
N LYS A 341 35.73 14.80 -1.57
CA LYS A 341 34.33 15.10 -1.25
C LYS A 341 33.47 13.89 -1.68
N SER A 342 33.10 13.02 -0.74
CA SER A 342 32.24 11.87 -1.01
C SER A 342 30.97 11.92 -0.17
N HIS A 343 30.09 12.90 -0.41
CA HIS A 343 28.74 12.87 0.14
C HIS A 343 27.76 13.45 -0.87
N GLU A 344 27.26 12.57 -1.74
CA GLU A 344 26.11 12.85 -2.59
C GLU A 344 24.97 11.95 -2.09
N LEU A 345 24.14 12.50 -1.20
CA LEU A 345 22.98 11.79 -0.68
C LEU A 345 21.85 11.87 -1.71
N HIS A 346 21.86 10.96 -2.68
CA HIS A 346 20.76 10.79 -3.62
C HIS A 346 19.65 9.95 -2.99
N TYR A 347 18.56 10.61 -2.56
CA TYR A 347 17.31 9.92 -2.23
C TYR A 347 16.28 10.23 -3.31
N GLU A 348 15.98 9.26 -4.17
CA GLU A 348 14.85 9.35 -5.09
C GLU A 348 13.61 8.77 -4.42
N LEU A 349 12.72 9.65 -3.95
CA LEU A 349 11.34 9.26 -3.69
C LEU A 349 10.71 8.90 -5.04
N ARG A 350 10.63 7.61 -5.38
CA ARG A 350 9.89 7.15 -6.58
C ARG A 350 8.44 7.60 -6.48
N LYS A 351 8.14 8.71 -7.15
CA LYS A 351 6.94 9.52 -6.97
C LYS A 351 5.66 8.84 -7.46
N ASN A 352 5.74 7.92 -8.42
CA ASN A 352 4.57 7.54 -9.22
C ASN A 352 4.08 6.10 -8.98
N ARG A 353 4.98 5.12 -8.91
CA ARG A 353 4.58 3.69 -8.98
C ARG A 353 3.66 3.23 -7.84
N GLN A 354 3.76 3.80 -6.65
CA GLN A 354 3.01 3.32 -5.48
C GLN A 354 1.60 3.91 -5.39
N VAL A 355 1.41 5.15 -5.81
CA VAL A 355 0.09 5.82 -5.81
C VAL A 355 -0.77 5.29 -6.96
N ASP A 356 -0.16 5.09 -8.13
CA ASP A 356 -0.85 4.53 -9.29
C ASP A 356 -1.35 3.10 -9.01
N VAL A 357 -0.53 2.28 -8.34
CA VAL A 357 -0.91 0.91 -7.96
C VAL A 357 -2.07 0.92 -6.96
N VAL A 358 -2.09 1.82 -5.99
CA VAL A 358 -3.16 1.85 -4.97
C VAL A 358 -4.46 2.39 -5.53
N ASN A 359 -4.39 3.39 -6.41
CA ASN A 359 -5.57 3.85 -7.14
C ASN A 359 -6.11 2.78 -8.08
N ALA A 360 -5.24 2.02 -8.77
CA ALA A 360 -5.63 0.89 -9.61
C ALA A 360 -6.31 -0.23 -8.80
N VAL A 361 -5.75 -0.60 -7.65
CA VAL A 361 -6.37 -1.59 -6.75
C VAL A 361 -7.72 -1.09 -6.23
N ALA A 362 -7.85 0.20 -5.91
CA ALA A 362 -9.12 0.77 -5.46
C ALA A 362 -10.17 0.78 -6.57
N THR A 363 -9.78 1.01 -7.83
CA THR A 363 -10.71 0.92 -8.98
C THR A 363 -11.17 -0.52 -9.21
N ASP A 364 -10.26 -1.50 -9.14
CA ASP A 364 -10.60 -2.92 -9.29
C ASP A 364 -11.57 -3.37 -8.19
N ILE A 365 -11.32 -2.96 -6.94
CA ILE A 365 -12.21 -3.25 -5.80
C ILE A 365 -13.60 -2.64 -6.03
N ARG A 366 -13.69 -1.41 -6.55
CA ARG A 366 -14.98 -0.76 -6.85
C ARG A 366 -15.75 -1.50 -7.95
N GLU A 367 -15.06 -1.97 -8.99
CA GLU A 367 -15.68 -2.70 -10.10
C GLU A 367 -16.18 -4.09 -9.66
N LEU A 368 -15.34 -4.83 -8.92
CA LEU A 368 -15.71 -6.13 -8.33
C LEU A 368 -16.89 -6.00 -7.38
N THR A 369 -16.84 -5.02 -6.47
CA THR A 369 -17.92 -4.76 -5.51
C THR A 369 -19.22 -4.41 -6.23
N GLY A 370 -19.17 -3.57 -7.27
CA GLY A 370 -20.33 -3.23 -8.10
C GLY A 370 -20.93 -4.45 -8.80
N SER A 371 -20.09 -5.30 -9.37
CA SER A 371 -20.51 -6.55 -10.02
C SER A 371 -21.19 -7.51 -9.03
N ILE A 372 -20.65 -7.67 -7.82
CA ILE A 372 -21.25 -8.53 -6.78
C ILE A 372 -22.59 -7.98 -6.29
N LEU A 373 -22.71 -6.66 -6.12
CA LEU A 373 -23.98 -6.01 -5.76
C LEU A 373 -25.04 -6.26 -6.83
N TYR A 374 -24.68 -6.15 -8.12
CA TYR A 374 -25.57 -6.46 -9.23
C TYR A 374 -25.98 -7.93 -9.27
N LEU A 375 -25.07 -8.85 -8.93
CA LEU A 375 -25.39 -10.28 -8.81
C LEU A 375 -26.38 -10.55 -7.67
N PHE A 376 -26.22 -9.93 -6.49
CA PHE A 376 -27.18 -10.08 -5.40
C PHE A 376 -28.57 -9.57 -5.77
N ASP A 377 -28.62 -8.43 -6.45
CA ASP A 377 -29.84 -7.87 -7.01
C ASP A 377 -30.49 -8.82 -8.02
N SER A 378 -29.71 -9.36 -8.95
CA SER A 378 -30.17 -10.33 -9.95
C SER A 378 -30.67 -11.63 -9.33
N ILE A 379 -29.99 -12.17 -8.32
CA ILE A 379 -30.39 -13.37 -7.57
C ILE A 379 -31.71 -13.11 -6.86
N SER A 380 -31.90 -11.94 -6.23
CA SER A 380 -33.14 -11.62 -5.53
C SER A 380 -34.35 -11.57 -6.48
N VAL A 381 -34.18 -11.04 -7.69
CA VAL A 381 -35.21 -11.02 -8.75
C VAL A 381 -35.43 -12.41 -9.33
N ALA A 382 -34.36 -13.15 -9.61
CA ALA A 382 -34.46 -14.52 -10.12
C ALA A 382 -35.17 -15.44 -9.12
N VAL A 383 -34.88 -15.33 -7.82
CA VAL A 383 -35.57 -16.09 -6.77
C VAL A 383 -37.03 -15.67 -6.68
N PHE A 384 -37.36 -14.38 -6.82
CA PHE A 384 -38.75 -13.92 -6.86
C PHE A 384 -39.54 -14.51 -8.05
N LEU A 385 -38.92 -14.57 -9.24
CA LEU A 385 -39.50 -15.21 -10.42
C LEU A 385 -39.60 -16.75 -10.26
N LEU A 386 -38.59 -17.38 -9.67
CA LEU A 386 -38.57 -18.79 -9.34
C LEU A 386 -39.56 -19.17 -8.24
N LEU A 387 -40.03 -18.25 -7.40
CA LEU A 387 -41.14 -18.50 -6.47
C LEU A 387 -42.50 -18.51 -7.18
N LEU A 388 -42.63 -17.79 -8.31
CA LEU A 388 -43.86 -17.78 -9.12
C LEU A 388 -44.01 -19.08 -9.95
N LEU A 389 -42.90 -19.69 -10.40
CA LEU A 389 -42.87 -20.89 -11.25
C LEU A 389 -43.46 -22.19 -10.61
N PRO A 390 -43.16 -22.56 -9.35
CA PRO A 390 -43.77 -23.69 -8.66
C PRO A 390 -45.26 -23.47 -8.36
N LEU A 391 -45.66 -22.20 -8.12
CA LEU A 391 -47.06 -21.83 -7.96
C LEU A 391 -47.82 -21.97 -9.28
N LEU A 392 -47.17 -21.62 -10.41
CA LEU A 392 -47.68 -21.85 -11.76
C LEU A 392 -47.90 -23.34 -12.06
N GLN A 393 -46.93 -24.21 -11.73
CA GLN A 393 -47.04 -25.66 -11.96
C GLN A 393 -48.08 -26.35 -11.06
N CYS A 394 -48.13 -26.01 -9.76
CA CYS A 394 -49.17 -26.55 -8.86
C CYS A 394 -50.57 -26.14 -9.30
N ASN A 395 -50.75 -24.90 -9.77
CA ASN A 395 -52.03 -24.40 -10.24
C ASN A 395 -52.46 -24.98 -11.59
N TYR A 396 -51.51 -25.23 -12.51
CA TYR A 396 -51.78 -25.94 -13.76
C TYR A 396 -52.31 -27.35 -13.49
N ILE A 397 -51.64 -28.10 -12.63
CA ILE A 397 -52.05 -29.46 -12.23
C ILE A 397 -53.41 -29.43 -11.49
N GLN A 398 -53.62 -28.47 -10.58
CA GLN A 398 -54.89 -28.32 -9.86
C GLN A 398 -56.04 -27.96 -10.81
N LYS A 399 -55.82 -27.09 -11.80
CA LYS A 399 -56.81 -26.74 -12.83
C LYS A 399 -57.13 -27.94 -13.74
N GLN A 400 -56.13 -28.76 -14.08
CA GLN A 400 -56.32 -30.00 -14.84
C GLN A 400 -57.14 -31.04 -14.04
N ILE A 401 -56.90 -31.17 -12.73
CA ILE A 401 -57.66 -32.05 -11.83
C ILE A 401 -59.11 -31.55 -11.62
N LEU A 402 -59.32 -30.24 -11.45
CA LEU A 402 -60.66 -29.65 -11.31
C LEU A 402 -61.46 -29.69 -12.61
N GLY A 403 -60.84 -29.41 -13.76
CA GLY A 403 -61.45 -29.59 -15.08
C GLY A 403 -61.90 -31.03 -15.31
N SER A 404 -61.06 -32.00 -14.94
CA SER A 404 -61.38 -33.43 -15.01
C SER A 404 -62.52 -33.87 -14.08
N ARG A 405 -62.83 -33.12 -13.01
CA ARG A 405 -64.00 -33.35 -12.13
C ARG A 405 -65.27 -32.67 -12.64
N VAL A 406 -65.15 -31.50 -13.27
CA VAL A 406 -66.29 -30.78 -13.86
C VAL A 406 -66.82 -31.50 -15.09
N VAL A 407 -65.94 -32.00 -15.96
CA VAL A 407 -66.32 -32.85 -17.10
C VAL A 407 -67.00 -34.14 -16.61
N ARG A 408 -66.48 -34.77 -15.55
CA ARG A 408 -67.14 -35.93 -14.93
C ARG A 408 -68.53 -35.61 -14.39
N LYS A 409 -68.73 -34.46 -13.73
CA LYS A 409 -70.05 -34.05 -13.22
C LYS A 409 -71.06 -33.78 -14.34
N GLN A 410 -70.65 -33.21 -15.48
CA GLN A 410 -71.52 -32.99 -16.63
C GLN A 410 -72.02 -34.32 -17.23
N VAL A 411 -71.17 -35.36 -17.27
CA VAL A 411 -71.55 -36.70 -17.76
C VAL A 411 -72.57 -37.39 -16.84
N TYR A 412 -72.60 -37.10 -15.53
CA TYR A 412 -73.57 -37.69 -14.60
C TYR A 412 -74.92 -36.97 -14.51
N TYR A 413 -75.10 -35.81 -15.15
CA TYR A 413 -76.38 -35.09 -15.20
C TYR A 413 -77.11 -35.19 -16.55
N VAL A 414 -76.53 -35.91 -17.54
CA VAL A 414 -77.19 -36.21 -18.82
C VAL A 414 -77.67 -37.66 -18.82
N GLN A 415 -78.74 -37.92 -18.08
CA GLN A 415 -79.86 -38.82 -18.41
C GLN A 415 -80.89 -38.68 -17.28
N PRO A 416 -82.21 -38.56 -17.58
CA PRO A 416 -82.92 -39.64 -18.25
C PRO A 416 -84.05 -39.21 -19.22
N SER A 417 -84.63 -40.23 -19.87
CA SER A 417 -86.03 -40.30 -20.35
C SER A 417 -86.28 -40.21 -21.86
N SER A 418 -86.42 -41.40 -22.45
CA SER A 418 -87.44 -41.79 -23.44
C SER A 418 -87.43 -41.13 -24.82
N TYR A 419 -86.99 -41.87 -25.83
CA TYR A 419 -87.87 -42.65 -26.73
C TYR A 419 -87.17 -43.94 -27.14
#